data_AF-A0A7V0NNP6-F1
#
_entry.id   AF-A0A7V0NNP6-F1
#
_cell.length_a   1.000
_cell.length_b   1.000
_cell.length_c   1.000
_cell.angle_alpha   90.00
_cell.angle_beta   90.00
_cell.angle_gamma   90.00
#
_symmetry.space_group_name_H-M   'P 1'
#
loop_
_entity.id
_entity.type
_entity.pdbx_description
1 polymer ?
#
loop_
_entity_poly.entity_id
_entity_poly.type
_entity_poly.pdbx_seq_one_letter_code
_entity_poly.pdbx_strand_id
1 'polypeptide(L)'
;MDNTRDLRVLLTSRHPLIYVRTKEEDRFLGLLRLVAAEEGLPVWVWSPTSGLARDGADPQYQTTALGAALDFVGDLTQPAVFVLPDAESALQDTTPLRRLKECAHAAKQLQTVIITGSRPTIPPEVADLAHAWTFGLPSRKDLRDLAARTIDDFTIRGFKAEVTRQSLDALAESLAGMTMREAERAIQRTIVEDGKFDSADIETIRSVKADLLNQD
;
A
#
# COMPACT_ATOMS: atom_id res chain seq x y z
N MET A 1 -0.56 -14.33 -6.70
CA MET A 1 -0.35 -13.85 -5.33
C MET A 1 -1.64 -13.19 -4.91
N ASP A 2 -2.25 -13.68 -3.83
CA ASP A 2 -3.52 -13.14 -3.32
C ASP A 2 -3.19 -12.29 -2.11
N ASN A 3 -2.95 -11.00 -2.34
CA ASN A 3 -2.49 -10.10 -1.29
C ASN A 3 -3.44 -10.07 -0.08
N THR A 4 -4.76 -10.20 -0.31
CA THR A 4 -5.78 -10.18 0.73
C THR A 4 -5.63 -11.39 1.64
N ARG A 5 -5.56 -12.58 1.03
CA ARG A 5 -5.38 -13.83 1.78
C ARG A 5 -4.05 -13.86 2.51
N ASP A 6 -2.98 -13.46 1.84
CA ASP A 6 -1.62 -13.46 2.39
C ASP A 6 -1.54 -12.54 3.62
N LEU A 7 -2.05 -11.30 3.51
CA LEU A 7 -2.07 -10.35 4.62
C LEU A 7 -2.94 -10.86 5.79
N ARG A 8 -4.10 -11.45 5.50
CA ARG A 8 -4.96 -12.04 6.56
C ARG A 8 -4.23 -13.11 7.34
N VAL A 9 -3.52 -14.00 6.66
CA VAL A 9 -2.70 -15.03 7.31
C VAL A 9 -1.64 -14.38 8.18
N LEU A 10 -0.94 -13.35 7.69
CA LEU A 10 0.11 -12.69 8.46
C LEU A 10 -0.40 -12.03 9.75
N LEU A 11 -1.53 -11.31 9.68
CA LEU A 11 -2.12 -10.66 10.86
C LEU A 11 -2.62 -11.68 11.89
N THR A 12 -3.23 -12.78 11.43
CA THR A 12 -3.80 -13.80 12.32
C THR A 12 -2.76 -14.79 12.86
N SER A 13 -1.61 -14.94 12.18
CA SER A 13 -0.52 -15.86 12.57
C SER A 13 0.43 -15.30 13.62
N ARG A 14 0.09 -14.15 14.23
CA ARG A 14 0.89 -13.51 15.30
C ARG A 14 2.31 -13.13 14.89
N HIS A 15 2.50 -12.65 13.67
CA HIS A 15 3.74 -11.97 13.32
C HIS A 15 3.75 -10.60 13.99
N PRO A 16 4.64 -10.35 14.97
CA PRO A 16 4.63 -9.09 15.72
C PRO A 16 5.23 -7.93 14.90
N LEU A 17 6.05 -8.26 13.90
CA LEU A 17 6.72 -7.30 13.04
C LEU A 17 6.71 -7.79 11.59
N ILE A 18 6.23 -6.94 10.68
CA ILE A 18 6.18 -7.21 9.24
C ILE A 18 6.86 -6.07 8.50
N TYR A 19 7.80 -6.39 7.61
CA TYR A 19 8.36 -5.43 6.67
C TYR A 19 7.75 -5.66 5.30
N VAL A 20 7.05 -4.65 4.80
CA VAL A 20 6.27 -4.70 3.57
C VAL A 20 6.98 -3.94 2.47
N ARG A 21 7.44 -4.68 1.46
CA ARG A 21 7.98 -4.08 0.24
C ARG A 21 6.84 -3.63 -0.66
N THR A 22 6.72 -2.32 -0.86
CA THR A 22 5.74 -1.73 -1.78
C THR A 22 6.14 -0.32 -2.24
N LYS A 23 5.80 0.03 -3.49
CA LYS A 23 5.80 1.41 -4.00
C LYS A 23 4.39 2.04 -3.95
N GLU A 24 3.37 1.33 -3.46
CA GLU A 24 1.95 1.69 -3.52
C GLU A 24 1.33 1.73 -2.11
N GLU A 25 1.84 2.63 -1.27
CA GLU A 25 1.44 2.72 0.15
C GLU A 25 -0.07 2.95 0.34
N ASP A 26 -0.68 3.84 -0.44
CA ASP A 26 -2.13 4.11 -0.38
C ASP A 26 -2.95 2.84 -0.66
N ARG A 27 -2.54 2.05 -1.67
CA ARG A 27 -3.20 0.79 -2.02
C ARG A 27 -3.01 -0.26 -0.93
N PHE A 28 -1.81 -0.31 -0.35
CA PHE A 28 -1.53 -1.20 0.77
C PHE A 28 -2.38 -0.85 2.00
N LEU A 29 -2.43 0.43 2.38
CA LEU A 29 -3.25 0.91 3.49
C LEU A 29 -4.74 0.62 3.26
N GLY A 30 -5.24 0.80 2.04
CA GLY A 30 -6.61 0.43 1.68
C GLY A 30 -6.90 -1.06 1.88
N LEU A 31 -6.01 -1.93 1.40
CA LEU A 31 -6.15 -3.37 1.61
C LEU A 31 -6.03 -3.75 3.09
N LEU A 32 -5.07 -3.16 3.80
CA LEU A 32 -4.88 -3.43 5.22
C LEU A 32 -6.12 -3.07 6.02
N ARG A 33 -6.73 -1.91 5.77
CA ARG A 33 -7.97 -1.48 6.42
C ARG A 33 -9.10 -2.48 6.21
N LEU A 34 -9.25 -2.97 4.98
CA LEU A 34 -10.25 -3.98 4.65
C LEU A 34 -10.02 -5.26 5.45
N VAL A 35 -8.81 -5.82 5.40
CA VAL A 35 -8.48 -7.08 6.08
C VAL A 35 -8.57 -6.91 7.60
N ALA A 36 -8.02 -5.83 8.15
CA ALA A 36 -8.04 -5.56 9.58
C ALA A 36 -9.46 -5.38 10.11
N ALA A 37 -10.35 -4.71 9.35
CA ALA A 37 -11.76 -4.58 9.72
C ALA A 37 -12.48 -5.92 9.79
N GLU A 38 -12.22 -6.83 8.84
CA GLU A 38 -12.78 -8.20 8.84
C GLU A 38 -12.31 -9.02 10.06
N GLU A 39 -11.09 -8.79 10.52
CA GLU A 39 -10.50 -9.45 11.70
C GLU A 39 -10.79 -8.70 13.02
N GLY A 40 -11.52 -7.59 12.97
CA GLY A 40 -11.83 -6.76 14.15
C GLY A 40 -10.61 -6.07 14.78
N LEU A 41 -9.55 -5.85 14.00
CA LEU A 41 -8.31 -5.21 14.43
C LEU A 41 -8.34 -3.70 14.10
N PRO A 42 -8.25 -2.81 15.09
CA PRO A 42 -8.03 -1.39 14.86
C PRO A 42 -6.72 -1.14 14.11
N VAL A 43 -6.76 -0.27 13.10
CA VAL A 43 -5.57 0.20 12.39
C VAL A 43 -5.12 1.53 12.97
N TRP A 44 -3.83 1.64 13.22
CA TRP A 44 -3.13 2.86 13.57
C TRP A 44 -2.10 3.18 12.50
N VAL A 45 -2.04 4.44 12.09
CA VAL A 45 -1.11 4.92 11.07
C VAL A 45 -0.25 6.01 11.67
N TRP A 46 1.06 5.85 11.55
CA TRP A 46 2.03 6.87 11.94
C TRP A 46 2.46 7.68 10.73
N SER A 47 2.80 8.94 10.99
CA SER A 47 3.54 9.78 10.06
C SER A 47 4.51 10.65 10.85
N PRO A 48 5.72 10.93 10.33
CA PRO A 48 6.64 11.85 10.98
C PRO A 48 6.11 13.28 11.07
N THR A 49 5.11 13.65 10.25
CA THR A 49 4.55 15.01 10.21
C THR A 49 3.30 15.20 11.06
N SER A 50 2.51 14.15 11.28
CA SER A 50 1.25 14.22 12.04
C SER A 50 1.24 13.36 13.31
N GLY A 51 2.15 12.40 13.44
CA GLY A 51 2.18 11.44 14.55
C GLY A 51 1.33 10.20 14.30
N LEU A 52 1.17 9.40 15.35
CA LEU A 52 0.42 8.15 15.38
C LEU A 52 -1.06 8.46 15.60
N ALA A 53 -1.92 8.03 14.68
CA ALA A 53 -3.38 8.18 14.80
C ALA A 53 -4.07 6.84 14.61
N ARG A 54 -5.16 6.62 15.33
CA ARG A 54 -6.09 5.54 14.98
C ARG A 54 -6.85 5.98 13.74
N ASP A 55 -7.10 5.07 12.80
CA ASP A 55 -7.84 5.41 11.59
C ASP A 55 -9.17 6.12 11.89
N GLY A 56 -9.35 7.30 11.30
CA GLY A 56 -10.52 8.16 11.49
C GLY A 56 -10.55 8.97 12.80
N ALA A 57 -9.48 8.97 13.59
CA ALA A 57 -9.36 9.73 14.83
C ALA A 57 -8.20 10.73 14.79
N ASP A 58 -8.17 11.64 15.76
CA ASP A 58 -7.08 12.60 15.91
C ASP A 58 -5.75 11.91 16.30
N PRO A 59 -4.60 12.47 15.87
CA PRO A 59 -3.30 11.96 16.26
C PRO A 59 -3.04 12.04 17.76
N GLN A 60 -2.28 11.07 18.27
CA GLN A 60 -1.83 11.05 19.66
C GLN A 60 -0.80 12.14 19.89
N TYR A 61 -0.92 12.83 21.02
CA TYR A 61 -0.05 13.93 21.40
C TYR A 61 1.42 13.51 21.42
N GLN A 62 2.30 14.33 20.83
CA GLN A 62 3.76 14.15 20.84
C GLN A 62 4.28 12.83 20.23
N THR A 63 3.55 12.24 19.28
CA THR A 63 3.96 10.99 18.62
C THR A 63 4.59 11.19 17.23
N THR A 64 5.01 12.40 16.85
CA THR A 64 5.71 12.66 15.58
C THR A 64 7.11 12.05 15.53
N ALA A 65 7.77 11.88 16.68
CA ALA A 65 9.00 11.11 16.79
C ALA A 65 8.69 9.61 16.88
N LEU A 66 9.40 8.78 16.11
CA LEU A 66 9.15 7.35 16.04
C LEU A 66 9.27 6.65 17.41
N GLY A 67 10.26 7.04 18.22
CA GLY A 67 10.42 6.51 19.58
C GLY A 67 9.17 6.71 20.45
N ALA A 68 8.60 7.93 20.44
CA ALA A 68 7.39 8.24 21.19
C ALA A 68 6.15 7.51 20.66
N ALA A 69 6.05 7.33 19.33
CA ALA A 69 5.01 6.49 18.75
C ALA A 69 5.14 5.03 19.20
N LEU A 70 6.36 4.48 19.21
CA LEU A 70 6.62 3.12 19.69
C LEU A 70 6.39 2.96 21.21
N ASP A 71 6.62 4.02 21.99
CA ASP A 71 6.24 4.03 23.41
C ASP A 71 4.73 3.84 23.58
N PHE A 72 3.94 4.59 22.82
CA PHE A 72 2.48 4.42 22.78
C PHE A 72 2.08 3.01 22.33
N VAL A 73 2.73 2.47 21.29
CA VAL A 73 2.47 1.09 20.82
C VAL A 73 2.73 0.07 21.93
N GLY A 74 3.83 0.21 22.66
CA GLY A 74 4.20 -0.70 23.75
C GLY A 74 3.28 -0.62 24.96
N ASP A 75 2.66 0.53 25.22
CA ASP A 75 1.71 0.72 26.32
C ASP A 75 0.31 0.19 25.99
N LEU A 76 -0.04 0.10 24.70
CA LEU A 76 -1.32 -0.47 24.29
C LEU A 76 -1.33 -1.97 24.58
N THR A 77 -2.38 -2.45 25.25
CA THR A 77 -2.55 -3.88 25.60
C THR A 77 -3.57 -4.60 24.74
N GLN A 78 -4.30 -3.86 23.90
CA GLN A 78 -5.37 -4.37 23.05
C GLN A 78 -4.82 -4.81 21.68
N PRO A 79 -5.48 -5.79 21.02
CA PRO A 79 -5.20 -6.15 19.63
C PRO A 79 -5.27 -4.91 18.72
N ALA A 80 -4.28 -4.74 17.86
CA ALA A 80 -4.19 -3.62 16.93
C ALA A 80 -3.10 -3.87 15.87
N VAL A 81 -3.27 -3.26 14.70
CA VAL A 81 -2.22 -3.18 13.69
C VAL A 81 -1.71 -1.76 13.61
N PHE A 82 -0.39 -1.60 13.65
CA PHE A 82 0.29 -0.31 13.57
C PHE A 82 1.09 -0.26 12.28
N VAL A 83 0.82 0.70 11.40
CA VAL A 83 1.59 0.93 10.18
C VAL A 83 2.47 2.15 10.36
N LEU A 84 3.75 1.99 10.07
CA LEU A 84 4.78 3.00 10.18
C LEU A 84 5.43 3.18 8.80
N PRO A 85 4.79 3.93 7.88
CA PRO A 85 5.35 4.19 6.56
C PRO A 85 6.68 4.94 6.64
N ASP A 86 7.62 4.54 5.80
CA ASP A 86 8.95 5.15 5.65
C ASP A 86 9.73 5.34 6.97
N ALA A 87 9.44 4.52 7.98
CA ALA A 87 10.06 4.59 9.31
C ALA A 87 11.55 4.21 9.31
N GLU A 88 12.08 3.67 8.21
CA GLU A 88 13.47 3.21 8.11
C GLU A 88 14.51 4.27 8.43
N SER A 89 14.26 5.51 8.00
CA SER A 89 15.14 6.64 8.28
C SER A 89 15.33 6.86 9.79
N ALA A 90 14.25 6.78 10.57
CA ALA A 90 14.28 6.91 12.01
C ALA A 90 14.79 5.64 12.73
N LEU A 91 14.74 4.48 12.08
CA LEU A 91 15.28 3.21 12.60
C LEU A 91 16.79 3.06 12.41
N GLN A 92 17.46 4.01 11.75
CA GLN A 92 18.93 4.07 11.72
C GLN A 92 19.51 4.38 13.10
N ASP A 93 18.73 5.06 13.96
CA ASP A 93 19.10 5.34 15.33
C ASP A 93 18.91 4.11 16.23
N THR A 94 19.85 3.88 17.14
CA THR A 94 19.84 2.73 18.05
C THR A 94 18.65 2.73 19.01
N THR A 95 18.19 3.91 19.44
CA THR A 95 17.09 4.02 20.42
C THR A 95 15.73 3.62 19.82
N PRO A 96 15.25 4.19 18.70
CA PRO A 96 14.01 3.74 18.06
C PRO A 96 14.07 2.27 17.62
N LEU A 97 15.21 1.80 17.09
CA LEU A 97 15.38 0.41 16.70
C LEU A 97 15.28 -0.54 17.90
N ARG A 98 15.93 -0.20 19.01
CA ARG A 98 15.83 -0.97 20.25
C ARG A 98 14.39 -0.99 20.75
N ARG A 99 13.69 0.14 20.69
CA ARG A 99 12.29 0.23 21.13
C ARG A 99 11.35 -0.58 20.25
N LEU A 100 11.56 -0.59 18.94
CA LEU A 100 10.83 -1.45 18.00
C LEU A 100 11.02 -2.93 18.37
N LYS A 101 12.25 -3.35 18.66
CA LYS A 101 12.56 -4.71 19.11
C LYS A 101 11.79 -5.07 20.38
N GLU A 102 11.74 -4.15 21.34
CA GLU A 102 11.00 -4.35 22.59
C GLU A 102 9.50 -4.47 22.36
N CYS A 103 8.92 -3.62 21.50
CA CYS A 103 7.52 -3.72 21.11
C CYS A 103 7.22 -5.07 20.44
N ALA A 104 8.05 -5.49 19.50
CA ALA A 104 7.87 -6.77 18.81
C ALA A 104 8.01 -7.98 19.75
N HIS A 105 8.93 -7.94 20.71
CA HIS A 105 9.06 -8.99 21.73
C HIS A 105 7.90 -9.02 22.72
N ALA A 106 7.42 -7.84 23.13
CA ALA A 106 6.37 -7.70 24.13
C ALA A 106 4.96 -7.78 23.54
N ALA A 107 4.83 -7.83 22.21
CA ALA A 107 3.58 -7.84 21.47
C ALA A 107 2.62 -8.88 22.07
N LYS A 108 1.51 -8.39 22.63
CA LYS A 108 0.44 -9.22 23.20
C LYS A 108 -0.64 -9.43 22.15
N GLN A 109 -1.44 -10.48 22.31
CA GLN A 109 -2.74 -10.70 21.64
C GLN A 109 -2.91 -9.97 20.27
N LEU A 110 -2.41 -10.55 19.18
CA LEU A 110 -2.62 -10.05 17.81
C LEU A 110 -2.23 -8.57 17.60
N GLN A 111 -1.14 -8.13 18.25
CA GLN A 111 -0.47 -6.88 17.92
C GLN A 111 0.57 -7.11 16.83
N THR A 112 0.50 -6.29 15.78
CA THR A 112 1.43 -6.35 14.66
C THR A 112 1.88 -4.94 14.28
N VAL A 113 3.19 -4.72 14.28
CA VAL A 113 3.81 -3.52 13.71
C VAL A 113 4.21 -3.81 12.27
N ILE A 114 3.85 -2.91 11.37
CA ILE A 114 4.11 -3.00 9.93
C ILE A 114 4.96 -1.80 9.52
N ILE A 115 6.10 -2.06 8.90
CA ILE A 115 6.94 -1.04 8.28
C ILE A 115 6.80 -1.18 6.78
N THR A 116 6.44 -0.10 6.09
CA THR A 116 6.36 -0.07 4.62
C THR A 116 7.56 0.67 4.05
N GLY A 117 7.97 0.26 2.86
CA GLY A 117 8.97 0.98 2.08
C GLY A 117 9.14 0.36 0.69
N SER A 118 9.76 1.09 -0.22
CA SER A 118 9.99 0.61 -1.60
C SER A 118 11.00 -0.54 -1.67
N ARG A 119 12.02 -0.51 -0.80
CA ARG A 119 13.08 -1.53 -0.68
C ARG A 119 13.50 -1.68 0.78
N PRO A 120 12.59 -2.18 1.64
CA PRO A 120 12.85 -2.12 3.05
C PRO A 120 13.96 -3.09 3.45
N THR A 121 14.84 -2.66 4.34
CA THR A 121 15.95 -3.46 4.88
C THR A 121 15.66 -3.81 6.32
N ILE A 122 15.59 -5.11 6.63
CA ILE A 122 15.37 -5.59 8.00
C ILE A 122 16.69 -5.49 8.77
N PRO A 123 16.76 -4.70 9.86
CA PRO A 123 17.96 -4.64 10.70
C PRO A 123 18.24 -6.00 11.36
N PRO A 124 19.51 -6.42 11.49
CA PRO A 124 19.89 -7.69 12.12
C PRO A 124 19.31 -7.86 13.53
N GLU A 125 19.16 -6.77 14.27
CA GLU A 125 18.67 -6.76 15.64
C GLU A 125 17.22 -7.26 15.77
N VAL A 126 16.41 -7.10 14.74
CA VAL A 126 14.98 -7.50 14.71
C VAL A 126 14.70 -8.64 13.72
N ALA A 127 15.73 -9.18 13.06
CA ALA A 127 15.58 -10.17 11.99
C ALA A 127 14.79 -11.42 12.43
N ASP A 128 15.04 -11.93 13.65
CA ASP A 128 14.36 -13.11 14.18
C ASP A 128 12.88 -12.88 14.54
N LEU A 129 12.44 -11.61 14.61
CA LEU A 129 11.07 -11.22 14.95
C LEU A 129 10.28 -10.74 13.71
N ALA A 130 11.00 -10.37 12.65
CA ALA A 130 10.46 -9.73 11.48
C ALA A 130 10.07 -10.74 10.40
N HIS A 131 8.93 -10.52 9.76
CA HIS A 131 8.53 -11.21 8.55
C HIS A 131 8.63 -10.28 7.34
N ALA A 132 9.42 -10.67 6.34
CA ALA A 132 9.47 -9.95 5.07
C ALA A 132 8.28 -10.36 4.18
N TRP A 133 7.49 -9.39 3.74
CA TRP A 133 6.40 -9.62 2.80
C TRP A 133 6.48 -8.62 1.63
N THR A 134 6.14 -9.08 0.43
CA THR A 134 6.06 -8.21 -0.74
C THR A 134 4.60 -8.02 -1.09
N PHE A 135 4.15 -6.77 -1.10
CA PHE A 135 2.83 -6.46 -1.59
C PHE A 135 2.83 -6.48 -3.13
N GLY A 136 2.19 -7.49 -3.71
CA GLY A 136 2.18 -7.68 -5.16
C GLY A 136 1.35 -6.63 -5.88
N LEU A 137 1.73 -6.32 -7.13
CA LEU A 137 1.04 -5.38 -8.03
C LEU A 137 -0.47 -5.64 -8.15
N PRO A 138 -1.27 -4.65 -8.60
CA PRO A 138 -2.71 -4.83 -8.81
C PRO A 138 -3.02 -6.01 -9.75
N SER A 139 -4.10 -6.72 -9.44
CA SER A 139 -4.58 -7.81 -10.29
C SER A 139 -5.18 -7.26 -11.58
N ARG A 140 -5.35 -8.12 -12.60
CA ARG A 140 -6.07 -7.76 -13.83
C ARG A 140 -7.48 -7.24 -13.55
N LYS A 141 -8.14 -7.77 -12.52
CA LYS A 141 -9.46 -7.30 -12.08
C LYS A 141 -9.37 -5.86 -11.56
N ASP A 142 -8.39 -5.57 -10.70
CA ASP A 142 -8.19 -4.23 -10.16
C ASP A 142 -7.91 -3.21 -11.27
N LEU A 143 -7.09 -3.59 -12.25
CA LEU A 143 -6.75 -2.76 -13.42
C LEU A 143 -7.95 -2.54 -14.34
N ARG A 144 -8.77 -3.57 -14.56
CA ARG A 144 -10.03 -3.45 -15.33
C ARG A 144 -10.99 -2.49 -14.63
N ASP A 145 -11.14 -2.63 -13.31
CA ASP A 145 -12.02 -1.77 -12.51
C ASP A 145 -11.50 -0.32 -12.48
N LEU A 146 -10.19 -0.12 -12.40
CA LEU A 146 -9.55 1.19 -12.55
C LEU A 146 -9.87 1.80 -13.91
N ALA A 147 -9.64 1.06 -14.99
CA ALA A 147 -9.89 1.53 -16.34
C ALA A 147 -11.34 1.95 -16.55
N ALA A 148 -12.29 1.13 -16.10
CA ALA A 148 -13.71 1.45 -16.18
C ALA A 148 -14.04 2.75 -15.45
N ARG A 149 -13.55 2.92 -14.20
CA ARG A 149 -13.77 4.14 -13.42
C ARG A 149 -13.14 5.38 -14.08
N THR A 150 -11.88 5.28 -14.50
CA THR A 150 -11.19 6.41 -15.13
C THR A 150 -11.88 6.83 -16.43
N ILE A 151 -12.31 5.89 -17.28
CA ILE A 151 -13.00 6.25 -18.52
C ILE A 151 -14.39 6.85 -18.25
N ASP A 152 -15.11 6.34 -17.25
CA ASP A 152 -16.41 6.91 -16.83
C ASP A 152 -16.26 8.36 -16.35
N ASP A 153 -15.25 8.65 -15.52
CA ASP A 153 -14.93 10.01 -15.07
C ASP A 153 -14.67 10.98 -16.23
N PHE A 154 -14.00 10.52 -17.30
CA PHE A 154 -13.77 11.34 -18.49
C PHE A 154 -15.03 11.49 -19.36
N THR A 155 -15.85 10.45 -19.44
CA THR A 155 -17.13 10.50 -20.16
C THR A 155 -18.07 11.53 -19.52
N ILE A 156 -18.13 11.59 -18.18
CA ILE A 156 -18.87 12.61 -17.42
C ILE A 156 -18.36 14.03 -17.74
N ARG A 157 -17.06 14.17 -18.01
CA ARG A 157 -16.42 15.44 -18.41
C ARG A 157 -16.61 15.80 -19.89
N GLY A 158 -17.34 14.99 -20.66
CA GLY A 158 -17.69 15.25 -22.05
C GLY A 158 -16.74 14.64 -23.09
N PHE A 159 -15.80 13.79 -22.68
CA PHE A 159 -14.97 13.03 -23.61
C PHE A 159 -15.78 11.90 -24.25
N LYS A 160 -15.44 11.55 -25.50
CA LYS A 160 -16.08 10.43 -26.21
C LYS A 160 -15.36 9.13 -25.85
N ALA A 161 -16.09 8.09 -25.47
CA ALA A 161 -15.49 6.80 -25.17
C ALA A 161 -16.29 5.64 -25.78
N GLU A 162 -15.60 4.77 -26.52
CA GLU A 162 -16.15 3.51 -27.01
C GLU A 162 -15.76 2.37 -26.07
N VAL A 163 -16.51 2.27 -24.97
CA VAL A 163 -16.26 1.27 -23.93
C VAL A 163 -17.06 0.01 -24.20
N THR A 164 -16.37 -1.10 -24.47
CA THR A 164 -16.94 -2.44 -24.53
C THR A 164 -16.30 -3.31 -23.46
N ARG A 165 -16.94 -4.43 -23.11
CA ARG A 165 -16.32 -5.39 -22.19
C ARG A 165 -14.96 -5.89 -22.70
N GLN A 166 -14.85 -6.07 -24.02
CA GLN A 166 -13.65 -6.55 -24.67
C GLN A 166 -12.54 -5.49 -24.69
N SER A 167 -12.86 -4.22 -24.91
CA SER A 167 -11.85 -3.15 -24.85
C SER A 167 -11.32 -2.95 -23.43
N LEU A 168 -12.17 -3.07 -22.40
CA LEU A 168 -11.73 -3.04 -20.99
C LEU A 168 -10.81 -4.22 -20.63
N ASP A 169 -11.11 -5.45 -21.09
CA ASP A 169 -10.23 -6.60 -20.87
C ASP A 169 -8.88 -6.42 -21.56
N ALA A 170 -8.89 -5.97 -22.81
CA ALA A 170 -7.67 -5.73 -23.58
C ALA A 170 -6.81 -4.61 -22.95
N LEU A 171 -7.46 -3.57 -22.43
CA LEU A 171 -6.79 -2.50 -21.70
C LEU A 171 -6.16 -3.01 -20.40
N ALA A 172 -6.89 -3.78 -19.60
CA ALA A 172 -6.37 -4.38 -18.37
C ALA A 172 -5.17 -5.31 -18.64
N GLU A 173 -5.18 -6.06 -19.76
CA GLU A 173 -4.03 -6.87 -20.18
C GLU A 173 -2.82 -6.00 -20.54
N SER A 174 -3.04 -4.90 -21.27
CA SER A 174 -1.95 -3.96 -21.60
C SER A 174 -1.33 -3.34 -20.35
N LEU A 175 -2.14 -2.97 -19.36
CA LEU A 175 -1.71 -2.36 -18.09
C LEU A 175 -1.10 -3.36 -17.10
N ALA A 176 -1.22 -4.67 -17.33
CA ALA A 176 -0.75 -5.70 -16.40
C ALA A 176 0.75 -5.55 -16.10
N GLY A 177 1.12 -5.53 -14.82
CA GLY A 177 2.52 -5.32 -14.39
C GLY A 177 2.88 -3.87 -14.12
N MET A 178 1.93 -2.94 -14.24
CA MET A 178 2.06 -1.55 -13.76
C MET A 178 1.48 -1.43 -12.34
N THR A 179 1.93 -0.43 -11.60
CA THR A 179 1.23 0.04 -10.38
C THR A 179 -0.11 0.67 -10.75
N MET A 180 -1.03 0.79 -9.79
CA MET A 180 -2.32 1.48 -10.00
C MET A 180 -2.11 2.92 -10.48
N ARG A 181 -1.14 3.63 -9.90
CA ARG A 181 -0.84 5.03 -10.25
C ARG A 181 -0.26 5.16 -11.66
N GLU A 182 0.63 4.27 -12.05
CA GLU A 182 1.17 4.24 -13.42
C GLU A 182 0.07 3.93 -14.43
N ALA A 183 -0.79 2.95 -14.13
CA ALA A 183 -1.88 2.57 -15.00
C ALA A 183 -2.89 3.71 -15.17
N GLU A 184 -3.29 4.37 -14.08
CA GLU A 184 -4.18 5.53 -14.11
C GLU A 184 -3.58 6.66 -14.95
N ARG A 185 -2.31 7.01 -14.72
CA ARG A 185 -1.61 8.04 -15.47
C ARG A 185 -1.52 7.72 -16.96
N ALA A 186 -1.27 6.45 -17.32
CA ALA A 186 -1.22 6.02 -18.71
C ALA A 186 -2.57 6.24 -19.40
N ILE A 187 -3.67 5.82 -18.77
CA ILE A 187 -5.02 6.01 -19.31
C ILE A 187 -5.35 7.50 -19.45
N GLN A 188 -5.13 8.28 -18.39
CA GLN A 188 -5.43 9.72 -18.39
C GLN A 188 -4.65 10.46 -19.46
N ARG A 189 -3.35 10.16 -19.61
CA ARG A 189 -2.50 10.80 -20.61
C ARG A 189 -3.01 10.52 -22.02
N THR A 190 -3.34 9.27 -22.31
CA THR A 190 -3.81 8.87 -23.64
C THR A 190 -5.11 9.58 -24.01
N ILE A 191 -6.11 9.59 -23.12
CA ILE A 191 -7.41 10.25 -23.36
C ILE A 191 -7.29 11.77 -23.51
N VAL A 192 -6.37 12.39 -22.77
CA VAL A 192 -6.14 13.85 -22.85
C VAL A 192 -5.45 14.24 -24.16
N GLU A 193 -4.56 13.40 -24.67
CA GLU A 193 -3.80 13.68 -25.90
C GLU A 193 -4.66 13.55 -27.17
N ASP A 194 -5.60 12.60 -27.21
CA ASP A 194 -6.42 12.31 -28.40
C ASP A 194 -7.88 12.84 -28.32
N GLY A 195 -8.34 13.18 -27.11
CA GLY A 195 -9.68 13.69 -26.83
C GLY A 195 -10.79 12.63 -26.86
N LYS A 196 -10.45 11.35 -26.90
CA LYS A 196 -11.42 10.25 -26.94
C LYS A 196 -10.84 8.98 -26.28
N PHE A 197 -11.63 7.92 -26.25
CA PHE A 197 -11.14 6.59 -25.89
C PHE A 197 -11.60 5.58 -26.93
N ASP A 198 -10.66 5.00 -27.68
CA ASP A 198 -10.88 3.96 -28.69
C ASP A 198 -9.81 2.85 -28.67
N SER A 199 -9.86 1.92 -29.63
CA SER A 199 -8.93 0.78 -29.68
C SER A 199 -7.46 1.17 -29.89
N ALA A 200 -7.18 2.33 -30.52
CA ALA A 200 -5.81 2.79 -30.77
C ALA A 200 -5.09 3.17 -29.47
N ASP A 201 -5.84 3.55 -28.43
CA ASP A 201 -5.29 3.88 -27.12
C ASP A 201 -4.64 2.70 -26.43
N ILE A 202 -5.09 1.48 -26.72
CA ILE A 202 -4.50 0.25 -26.20
C ILE A 202 -3.08 0.09 -26.73
N GLU A 203 -2.82 0.47 -27.98
CA GLU A 203 -1.49 0.43 -28.60
C GLU A 203 -0.59 1.52 -28.03
N THR A 204 -1.13 2.74 -27.86
CA THR A 204 -0.43 3.84 -27.19
C THR A 204 0.01 3.46 -25.78
N ILE A 205 -0.88 2.85 -24.98
CA ILE A 205 -0.59 2.42 -23.61
C ILE A 205 0.49 1.34 -23.57
N ARG A 206 0.51 0.43 -24.54
CA ARG A 206 1.61 -0.55 -24.67
C ARG A 206 2.95 0.12 -24.93
N SER A 207 2.97 1.17 -25.76
CA SER A 207 4.18 1.98 -25.98
C SER A 207 4.62 2.69 -24.70
N VAL A 208 3.70 3.34 -23.99
CA VAL A 208 3.99 4.03 -22.71
C VAL A 208 4.58 3.07 -21.68
N LYS A 209 4.05 1.85 -21.59
CA LYS A 209 4.59 0.81 -20.70
C LYS A 209 6.01 0.40 -21.07
N ALA A 210 6.32 0.28 -22.36
CA ALA A 210 7.67 -0.04 -22.81
C ALA A 210 8.68 1.05 -22.39
N ASP A 211 8.27 2.32 -22.46
CA ASP A 211 9.11 3.45 -22.03
C ASP A 211 9.34 3.46 -20.51
N LEU A 212 8.32 3.13 -19.71
CA LEU A 212 8.44 3.03 -18.25
C LEU A 212 9.38 1.91 -17.82
N LEU A 213 9.35 0.75 -18.49
CA LEU A 213 10.25 -0.37 -18.22
C LEU A 213 11.72 -0.06 -18.54
N ASN A 214 11.99 0.94 -19.38
CA ASN A 214 13.36 1.38 -19.70
C ASN A 214 13.91 2.40 -18.68
N GLN A 215 13.09 2.89 -17.76
CA GLN A 215 13.47 3.92 -16.76
C GLN A 215 13.67 3.37 -15.34
N ASP A 216 13.24 2.13 -15.08
CA ASP A 216 13.35 1.42 -13.79
C ASP A 216 14.58 0.47 -13.74
#